data_AF-A0A1V4X345-F1
#
_entry.id   AF-A0A1V4X345-F1
#
_cell.length_a   1.000
_cell.length_b   1.000
_cell.length_c   1.000
_cell.angle_alpha   90.00
_cell.angle_beta   90.00
_cell.angle_gamma   90.00
#
_symmetry.space_group_name_H-M   'P 1'
#
loop_
_entity.id
_entity.type
_entity.pdbx_description
1 polymer ?
#
loop_
_entity_poly.entity_id
_entity_poly.type
_entity_poly.pdbx_seq_one_letter_code
_entity_poly.pdbx_strand_id
1 'polypeptide(L)' 'MKSSTITRVAVLAAPAEIGLITPPVGLNCFIVSQVSRLPLEEVFKGACILLIGELIVMALLMGFPEISLWLPSMMQ' A
#
# COMPACT_ATOMS: atom_id res chain seq x y z
N MET A 1 -4.76 11.64 -20.18
CA MET A 1 -4.65 12.11 -18.77
C MET A 1 -3.22 12.56 -18.51
N LYS A 2 -2.98 13.78 -18.00
CA LYS A 2 -1.62 14.31 -17.78
C LYS A 2 -0.89 13.47 -16.72
N SER A 3 0.40 13.20 -16.94
CA SER A 3 1.30 12.48 -16.03
C SER A 3 1.19 12.97 -14.57
N SER A 4 0.96 14.28 -14.35
CA SER A 4 0.77 14.85 -13.00
C SER A 4 -0.49 14.35 -12.26
N THR A 5 -1.52 13.87 -12.95
CA THR A 5 -2.73 13.33 -12.32
C THR A 5 -2.51 11.92 -11.80
N ILE A 6 -1.74 11.09 -12.51
CA ILE A 6 -1.43 9.72 -12.08
C ILE A 6 -0.56 9.72 -10.83
N THR A 7 0.49 10.57 -10.80
CA THR A 7 1.33 10.72 -9.61
C THR A 7 0.52 11.19 -8.40
N ARG A 8 -0.45 12.09 -8.61
CA ARG A 8 -1.34 12.57 -7.53
C ARG A 8 -2.25 11.46 -7.01
N VAL A 9 -2.82 10.64 -7.89
CA VAL A 9 -3.67 9.51 -7.48
C VAL A 9 -2.85 8.46 -6.71
N ALA A 10 -1.63 8.14 -7.17
CA ALA A 10 -0.74 7.21 -6.48
C ALA A 10 -0.36 7.68 -5.06
N VAL A 11 -0.05 8.98 -4.90
CA VAL A 11 0.29 9.57 -3.59
C VAL A 11 -0.92 9.61 -2.64
N LEU A 12 -2.14 9.72 -3.17
CA LEU A 12 -3.37 9.73 -2.36
C LEU A 12 -3.86 8.32 -1.99
N ALA A 13 -3.60 7.31 -2.84
CA ALA A 13 -4.04 5.94 -2.62
C ALA A 13 -3.15 5.18 -1.62
N ALA A 14 -1.83 5.37 -1.66
CA ALA A 14 -0.90 4.63 -0.81
C ALA A 14 -1.16 4.80 0.71
N PRO A 15 -1.46 5.99 1.25
CA PRO A 15 -1.83 6.14 2.66
C PRO A 15 -3.15 5.45 3.03
N ALA A 16 -4.07 5.28 2.07
CA ALA A 16 -5.34 4.59 2.29
C ALA A 16 -5.15 3.07 2.41
N GLU A 17 -4.22 2.49 1.63
CA GLU A 17 -3.81 1.08 1.75
C GLU A 17 -3.04 0.83 3.05
N ILE A 18 -2.11 1.72 3.39
CA ILE A 18 -1.37 1.70 4.66
C ILE A 18 -2.33 1.83 5.87
N GLY A 19 -3.40 2.61 5.73
CA GLY A 19 -4.45 2.78 6.75
C GLY A 19 -5.22 1.49 7.06
N LEU A 20 -5.34 0.56 6.11
CA LEU A 20 -5.95 -0.76 6.30
C LEU A 20 -5.05 -1.75 7.05
N ILE A 21 -3.75 -1.51 7.09
CA ILE A 21 -2.74 -2.35 7.74
C ILE A 21 -2.38 -1.83 9.14
N THR A 22 -2.33 -0.50 9.32
CA THR A 22 -1.85 0.19 10.53
C THR A 22 -2.98 0.31 11.59
N PRO A 23 -2.71 0.41 12.92
CA PRO A 23 -3.75 0.28 13.95
C PRO A 23 -4.85 1.36 14.09
N PRO A 24 -4.96 2.46 13.28
CA PRO A 24 -6.17 3.27 13.35
C PRO A 24 -7.38 2.69 12.60
N VAL A 25 -7.17 1.85 11.56
CA VAL A 25 -8.25 1.19 10.78
C VAL A 25 -7.86 -0.26 10.40
N GLY A 26 -6.92 -0.86 11.15
CA GLY A 26 -6.28 -2.17 10.94
C GLY A 26 -7.20 -3.39 11.07
N LEU A 27 -8.36 -3.33 10.42
CA LEU A 27 -9.36 -4.38 10.35
C LEU A 27 -8.77 -5.68 9.82
N ASN A 28 -7.83 -5.61 8.86
CA ASN A 28 -7.14 -6.80 8.35
C ASN A 28 -6.30 -7.49 9.44
N CYS A 29 -5.47 -6.74 10.15
CA CYS A 29 -4.68 -7.26 11.27
C CYS A 29 -5.58 -7.74 12.43
N PHE A 30 -6.72 -7.06 12.65
CA PHE A 30 -7.70 -7.46 13.65
C PHE A 30 -8.36 -8.80 13.29
N ILE A 31 -8.87 -8.97 12.07
CA ILE A 31 -9.46 -10.23 11.61
C ILE A 31 -8.41 -11.35 11.65
N VAL A 32 -7.19 -11.09 11.20
CA VAL A 32 -6.10 -12.09 11.23
C VAL A 32 -5.79 -12.49 12.67
N SER A 33 -5.73 -11.56 13.62
CA SER A 33 -5.53 -11.89 15.05
C SER A 33 -6.66 -12.79 15.59
N GLN A 34 -7.92 -12.55 15.17
CA GLN A 34 -9.06 -13.34 15.59
C GLN A 34 -9.03 -14.77 15.02
N VAL A 35 -8.61 -14.93 13.76
CA VAL A 35 -8.52 -16.24 13.11
C VAL A 35 -7.28 -17.02 13.58
N SER A 36 -6.14 -16.34 13.74
CA SER A 36 -4.86 -16.97 14.12
C SER A 36 -4.68 -17.15 15.63
N ARG A 37 -5.51 -16.48 16.46
CA ARG A 37 -5.38 -16.40 17.93
C ARG A 37 -4.04 -15.84 18.43
N LEU A 38 -3.27 -15.20 17.55
CA LEU A 38 -2.03 -14.52 17.91
C LEU A 38 -2.34 -13.14 18.50
N PRO A 39 -1.53 -12.65 19.45
CA PRO A 39 -1.71 -11.31 19.98
C PRO A 39 -1.52 -10.29 18.87
N LEU A 40 -2.29 -9.19 18.93
CA LEU A 40 -2.28 -8.13 17.92
C LEU A 40 -0.85 -7.63 17.63
N GLU A 41 0.00 -7.56 18.66
CA GLU A 41 1.39 -7.10 18.56
C GLU A 41 2.25 -7.98 17.64
N GLU A 42 2.08 -9.31 17.66
CA GLU A 42 2.77 -10.25 16.78
C GLU A 42 2.33 -10.07 15.33
N VAL A 43 1.01 -9.90 15.13
CA VAL A 43 0.44 -9.66 13.79
C VAL A 43 0.91 -8.31 13.24
N PHE A 44 0.98 -7.28 14.09
CA PHE A 44 1.51 -5.97 13.73
C PHE A 44 2.99 -5.99 13.39
N LYS A 45 3.81 -6.76 14.12
CA LYS A 45 5.22 -6.98 13.78
C LYS A 45 5.37 -7.63 12.40
N GLY A 46 4.53 -8.62 12.08
CA GLY A 46 4.49 -9.21 10.75
C GLY A 46 4.05 -8.21 9.67
N ALA A 47 3.03 -7.41 9.97
CA ALA A 47 2.49 -6.40 9.06
C ALA A 47 3.49 -5.25 8.76
N CYS A 48 4.37 -4.91 9.71
CA CYS A 48 5.44 -3.93 9.48
C CYS A 48 6.36 -4.31 8.30
N ILE A 49 6.57 -5.61 8.05
CA ILE A 49 7.39 -6.04 6.90
C ILE A 49 6.68 -5.75 5.56
N LEU A 50 5.35 -5.86 5.54
CA LEU A 50 4.53 -5.53 4.38
C LEU A 50 4.52 -4.02 4.12
N LEU A 51 4.43 -3.22 5.18
CA LEU A 51 4.51 -1.76 5.09
C LEU A 51 5.84 -1.29 4.48
N ILE A 52 6.95 -1.93 4.85
CA ILE A 52 8.26 -1.65 4.24
C ILE A 52 8.27 -2.05 2.77
N GLY A 53 7.67 -3.19 2.42
CA GLY A 53 7.50 -3.63 1.04
C GLY A 53 6.72 -2.62 0.19
N GLU A 54 5.59 -2.13 0.68
CA GLU A 54 4.82 -1.09 -0.01
C GLU A 54 5.59 0.23 -0.15
N LEU A 55 6.31 0.66 0.89
CA LEU A 55 7.16 1.85 0.81
C LEU A 55 8.24 1.72 -0.27
N ILE A 56 8.85 0.54 -0.41
CA ILE A 56 9.84 0.27 -1.45
C ILE A 56 9.20 0.31 -2.83
N VAL A 57 8.05 -0.35 -3.02
CA VAL A 57 7.33 -0.35 -4.30
C VAL A 57 6.87 1.05 -4.65
N MET A 58 6.34 1.81 -3.70
CA MET A 58 5.94 3.20 -3.86
C MET A 58 7.13 4.07 -4.28
N ALA A 59 8.27 3.95 -3.59
CA ALA A 59 9.48 4.68 -3.95
C ALA A 59 9.98 4.31 -5.35
N LEU A 60 9.89 3.03 -5.73
CA LEU A 60 10.29 2.53 -7.04
C LEU A 60 9.36 3.05 -8.15
N LEU A 61 8.05 3.03 -7.95
CA LEU A 61 7.06 3.59 -8.89
C LEU A 61 7.16 5.12 -8.99
N MET A 62 7.54 5.79 -7.90
CA MET A 62 7.79 7.24 -7.91
C MET A 62 9.09 7.58 -8.66
N GLY A 63 10.12 6.75 -8.54
CA GLY A 63 11.39 6.89 -9.27
C GLY A 63 11.31 6.47 -10.75
N PHE A 64 10.46 5.50 -11.07
CA PHE A 64 10.23 4.97 -12.43
C PHE A 64 8.74 5.06 -12.80
N PRO A 65 8.22 6.27 -13.06
CA PRO A 65 6.80 6.47 -13.35
C PRO A 65 6.35 5.81 -14.65
N GLU A 66 7.28 5.46 -15.55
CA GLU A 66 6.99 4.76 -16.80
C GLU A 66 6.29 3.42 -16.59
N ILE A 67 6.58 2.72 -15.49
CA ILE A 67 5.92 1.46 -15.13
C ILE A 67 4.43 1.70 -14.85
N SER A 68 4.09 2.77 -14.14
CA SER A 68 2.71 3.17 -13.84
C SER A 68 1.99 3.78 -15.03
N LEU A 69 2.72 4.35 -15.99
CA LEU A 69 2.19 4.96 -17.21
C LEU A 69 1.98 3.95 -18.35
N TRP A 70 2.61 2.76 -18.27
CA TRP A 70 2.50 1.71 -19.28
C TRP A 70 1.06 1.26 -19.52
N LEU A 71 0.32 0.92 -18.47
CA LEU A 71 -1.07 0.46 -18.60
C LEU A 71 -2.02 1.54 -19.15
N PRO A 72 -2.01 2.81 -18.65
CA PRO A 72 -2.76 3.90 -19.27
C PRO A 72 -2.42 4.15 -20.74
N SER A 73 -1.15 3.96 -21.13
CA SER A 73 -0.71 4.18 -22.52
C SER A 73 -1.22 3.12 -23.49
N MET A 74 -1.56 1.92 -23.02
CA MET A 74 -2.19 0.85 -23.81
C MET A 74 -3.72 0.96 -23.92
N MET A 75 -4.36 1.77 -23.08
CA MET A 75 -5.82 2.00 -23.11
C MET A 75 -6.22 3.19 -23.99
N GLN A 76 -5.24 3.84 -24.64
CA GLN A 76 -5.44 4.84 -25.69
C GLN A 76 -5.66 4.17 -27.03
#